data_AF-A0A8S8Y335-F1
#
_entry.id   AF-A0A8S8Y335-F1
#
_cell.length_a   1.000
_cell.length_b   1.000
_cell.length_c   1.000
_cell.angle_alpha   90.00
_cell.angle_beta   90.00
_cell.angle_gamma   90.00
#
_symmetry.space_group_name_H-M   'P 1'
#
loop_
_entity.id
_entity.type
_entity.pdbx_description
1 polymer ?
#
loop_
_entity_poly.entity_id
_entity_poly.type
_entity_poly.pdbx_seq_one_letter_code
_entity_poly.pdbx_strand_id
1 'polypeptide(L)'
;MSMKKNGMAWTLVLTLMIASLAGCLGGDDDEEVEEKTINIAGSSTVFPVASAWGQAYSDANSGYTVTVAGGGSGAGASKVCSTDSDSVHIGDMSRDWKSSEAEAGEDGFTFKCLDSDITVTQLIVAIDGLSVVVKKGGAADQCITEMGGLSMAQLRWIFSDWSEEDLAADGLEMDSVTPNNDGDGVREWSDLDSSCTDSEIKLWGADSDSGTYEYFGEQVFCKKCFADADPVSESFDTARATRTLLTIIKSLTE
;
A
#
# COMPACT_ATOMS: atom_id res chain seq x y z
N MET A 1 26.53 -61.79 76.09
CA MET A 1 25.85 -60.65 76.76
C MET A 1 26.46 -59.40 76.15
N SER A 2 25.78 -58.45 75.51
CA SER A 2 24.37 -58.22 75.23
C SER A 2 24.35 -57.04 74.22
N MET A 3 23.57 -57.20 73.14
CA MET A 3 22.68 -56.24 72.46
C MET A 3 22.70 -54.74 72.91
N LYS A 4 22.45 -53.70 72.10
CA LYS A 4 21.58 -53.47 70.90
C LYS A 4 21.82 -52.01 70.44
N LYS A 5 22.07 -51.72 69.16
CA LYS A 5 21.15 -51.33 68.06
C LYS A 5 20.66 -49.87 68.07
N ASN A 6 21.12 -49.15 67.04
CA ASN A 6 20.88 -47.77 66.65
C ASN A 6 19.48 -47.54 66.06
N GLY A 7 18.92 -46.36 66.33
CA GLY A 7 17.62 -45.89 65.86
C GLY A 7 17.63 -45.54 64.37
N MET A 8 16.96 -46.38 63.59
CA MET A 8 15.79 -46.04 62.77
C MET A 8 15.90 -44.82 61.83
N ALA A 9 16.75 -44.95 60.81
CA ALA A 9 16.71 -44.22 59.55
C ALA A 9 15.64 -44.81 58.60
N TRP A 10 14.37 -44.85 59.00
CA TRP A 10 13.33 -45.64 58.33
C TRP A 10 12.08 -44.87 57.90
N THR A 11 12.22 -43.57 57.61
CA THR A 11 11.06 -42.74 57.20
C THR A 11 11.25 -42.02 55.87
N LEU A 12 12.37 -42.20 55.16
CA LEU A 12 12.68 -41.42 53.95
C LEU A 12 12.73 -42.23 52.64
N VAL A 13 12.40 -43.52 52.69
CA VAL A 13 12.41 -44.41 51.51
C VAL A 13 10.98 -44.71 50.99
N LEU A 14 9.92 -44.35 51.73
CA LEU A 14 8.54 -44.69 51.36
C LEU A 14 7.79 -43.61 50.55
N THR A 15 8.42 -42.46 50.28
CA THR A 15 7.85 -41.41 49.41
C THR A 15 8.39 -41.43 47.98
N LEU A 16 9.30 -42.35 47.65
CA LEU A 16 9.93 -42.49 46.32
C LEU A 16 9.48 -43.76 45.55
N MET A 17 8.37 -44.38 45.96
CA MET A 17 7.77 -45.56 45.32
C MET A 17 6.25 -45.40 45.06
N ILE A 18 5.82 -44.21 44.67
CA ILE A 18 4.50 -44.01 44.00
C ILE A 18 4.75 -43.34 42.63
N ALA A 19 5.74 -43.87 41.90
CA ALA A 19 6.11 -43.45 40.55
C ALA A 19 5.80 -44.54 39.50
N SER A 20 4.93 -45.50 39.80
CA SER A 20 4.73 -46.65 38.91
C SER A 20 3.35 -47.30 39.05
N LEU A 21 2.26 -46.56 38.79
CA LEU A 21 0.98 -47.10 38.29
C LEU A 21 -0.04 -45.96 38.03
N ALA A 22 0.12 -45.26 36.91
CA ALA A 22 -0.95 -44.48 36.28
C ALA A 22 -0.66 -44.40 34.77
N GLY A 23 -0.45 -45.56 34.15
CA GLY A 23 -0.54 -45.73 32.70
C GLY A 23 -1.94 -46.26 32.37
N CYS A 24 -2.52 -45.72 31.31
CA CYS A 24 -3.84 -46.02 30.72
C CYS A 24 -5.06 -45.44 31.45
N LEU A 25 -5.42 -44.21 31.11
CA LEU A 25 -6.80 -43.74 30.96
C LEU A 25 -6.82 -42.51 30.04
N GLY A 26 -7.30 -42.70 28.82
CA GLY A 26 -7.80 -41.65 27.92
C GLY A 26 -6.76 -40.70 27.33
N GLY A 27 -6.10 -41.13 26.24
CA GLY A 27 -5.56 -40.18 25.28
C GLY A 27 -6.73 -39.61 24.47
N ASP A 28 -7.28 -38.49 24.95
CA ASP A 28 -7.72 -37.46 24.03
C ASP A 28 -6.45 -36.67 23.73
N ASP A 29 -5.90 -36.88 22.52
CA ASP A 29 -4.91 -35.99 21.95
C ASP A 29 -5.61 -34.64 21.75
N ASP A 30 -5.62 -33.81 22.80
CA ASP A 30 -5.77 -32.37 22.66
C ASP A 30 -4.54 -31.93 21.85
N GLU A 31 -4.67 -31.95 20.52
CA GLU A 31 -3.75 -31.24 19.64
C GLU A 31 -3.76 -29.78 20.13
N GLU A 32 -2.70 -29.36 20.83
CA GLU A 32 -2.41 -27.93 20.99
C GLU A 32 -2.36 -27.35 19.58
N VAL A 33 -3.47 -26.71 19.18
CA VAL A 33 -3.52 -25.93 17.94
C VAL A 33 -2.57 -24.77 18.16
N GLU A 34 -1.31 -24.94 17.76
CA GLU A 34 -0.37 -23.84 17.63
C GLU A 34 -1.02 -22.85 16.66
N GLU A 35 -1.57 -21.74 17.18
CA GLU A 35 -2.10 -20.67 16.35
C GLU A 35 -0.96 -20.07 15.52
N LYS A 36 -0.96 -20.36 14.23
CA LYS A 36 0.04 -19.85 13.29
C LYS A 36 -0.36 -18.46 12.84
N THR A 37 0.46 -17.48 13.15
CA THR A 37 0.19 -16.09 12.74
C THR A 37 0.82 -15.79 11.38
N ILE A 38 0.03 -15.30 10.42
CA ILE A 38 0.50 -14.75 9.15
C ILE A 38 0.47 -13.23 9.27
N ASN A 39 1.64 -12.61 9.17
CA ASN A 39 1.80 -11.16 9.24
C ASN A 39 1.88 -10.56 7.83
N ILE A 40 1.06 -9.54 7.58
CA ILE A 40 1.02 -8.76 6.35
C ILE A 40 1.27 -7.29 6.70
N ALA A 41 2.10 -6.59 5.93
CA ALA A 41 2.20 -5.15 6.06
C ALA A 41 2.54 -4.43 4.74
N GLY A 42 2.11 -3.17 4.64
CA GLY A 42 2.46 -2.31 3.51
C GLY A 42 1.36 -1.35 3.06
N SER A 43 0.96 -1.46 1.80
CA SER A 43 0.15 -0.48 1.07
C SER A 43 -1.17 -0.13 1.76
N SER A 44 -1.40 1.17 1.97
CA SER A 44 -2.68 1.69 2.47
C SER A 44 -3.84 1.48 1.49
N THR A 45 -3.55 1.38 0.19
CA THR A 45 -4.55 1.08 -0.86
C THR A 45 -4.98 -0.39 -0.79
N VAL A 46 -4.04 -1.30 -0.52
CA VAL A 46 -4.32 -2.75 -0.44
C VAL A 46 -4.88 -3.14 0.94
N PHE A 47 -4.55 -2.37 1.98
CA PHE A 47 -4.92 -2.64 3.38
C PHE A 47 -6.39 -3.05 3.60
N PRO A 48 -7.43 -2.37 3.07
CA PRO A 48 -8.82 -2.78 3.28
C PRO A 48 -9.13 -4.15 2.68
N VAL A 49 -8.50 -4.47 1.54
CA VAL A 49 -8.71 -5.73 0.83
C VAL A 49 -7.96 -6.86 1.52
N ALA A 50 -6.69 -6.64 1.87
CA ALA A 50 -5.88 -7.58 2.64
C ALA A 50 -6.52 -7.88 4.00
N SER A 51 -7.09 -6.88 4.67
CA SER A 51 -7.80 -7.07 5.95
C SER A 51 -9.04 -7.93 5.78
N ALA A 52 -9.83 -7.71 4.73
CA ALA A 52 -11.01 -8.53 4.44
C ALA A 52 -10.64 -9.98 4.11
N TRP A 53 -9.59 -10.21 3.32
CA TRP A 53 -9.08 -11.54 3.03
C TRP A 53 -8.49 -12.23 4.26
N GLY A 54 -7.75 -11.50 5.09
CA GLY A 54 -7.19 -12.00 6.33
C GLY A 54 -8.27 -12.49 7.29
N GLN A 55 -9.32 -11.68 7.48
CA GLN A 55 -10.47 -12.09 8.29
C GLN A 55 -11.15 -13.34 7.73
N ALA A 56 -11.45 -13.35 6.43
CA ALA A 56 -12.11 -14.50 5.80
C ALA A 56 -11.25 -15.78 5.88
N TYR A 57 -9.93 -15.67 5.78
CA TYR A 57 -9.01 -16.79 5.90
C TYR A 57 -8.94 -17.31 7.34
N SER A 58 -8.83 -16.42 8.32
CA SER A 58 -8.84 -16.80 9.74
C SER A 58 -10.17 -17.43 10.17
N ASP A 59 -11.31 -16.91 9.69
CA ASP A 59 -12.62 -17.50 9.96
C ASP A 59 -12.76 -18.91 9.38
N ALA A 60 -12.18 -19.15 8.20
CA ALA A 60 -12.20 -20.44 7.53
C ALA A 60 -11.15 -21.43 8.07
N ASN A 61 -10.13 -20.96 8.79
CA ASN A 61 -8.99 -21.76 9.24
C ASN A 61 -8.65 -21.43 10.70
N SER A 62 -9.30 -22.12 11.64
CA SER A 62 -9.19 -21.85 13.09
C SER A 62 -7.81 -22.02 13.71
N GLY A 63 -6.83 -22.57 12.99
CA GLY A 63 -5.43 -22.64 13.41
C GLY A 63 -4.55 -21.50 12.88
N TYR A 64 -5.13 -20.54 12.16
CA TYR A 64 -4.40 -19.44 11.53
C TYR A 64 -5.00 -18.08 11.85
N THR A 65 -4.15 -17.17 12.31
CA THR A 65 -4.50 -15.77 12.56
C THR A 65 -3.77 -14.89 11.56
N VAL A 66 -4.50 -14.11 10.76
CA VAL A 66 -3.89 -13.15 9.82
C VAL A 66 -3.91 -11.76 10.44
N THR A 67 -2.74 -11.13 10.54
CA THR A 67 -2.61 -9.73 10.95
C THR A 67 -2.22 -8.88 9.75
N VAL A 68 -2.81 -7.69 9.65
CA VAL A 68 -2.56 -6.76 8.54
C VAL A 68 -2.24 -5.39 9.13
N ALA A 69 -1.13 -4.80 8.72
CA ALA A 69 -0.69 -3.47 9.15
C ALA A 69 -0.46 -2.55 7.94
N GLY A 70 -0.89 -1.29 8.05
CA GLY A 70 -0.53 -0.26 7.06
C GLY A 70 0.92 0.20 7.18
N GLY A 71 1.35 1.06 6.25
CA GLY A 71 2.68 1.66 6.26
C GLY A 71 3.18 2.19 4.90
N GLY A 72 2.44 1.94 3.81
CA GLY A 72 2.83 2.30 2.45
C GLY A 72 3.64 1.19 1.77
N SER A 73 3.72 1.22 0.43
CA SER A 73 4.36 0.15 -0.35
C SER A 73 5.85 -0.02 -0.02
N GLY A 74 6.56 1.07 0.30
CA GLY A 74 7.96 1.01 0.74
C GLY A 74 8.14 0.28 2.08
N ALA A 75 7.21 0.45 3.02
CA ALA A 75 7.23 -0.30 4.27
C ALA A 75 6.95 -1.79 4.02
N GLY A 76 6.07 -2.12 3.09
CA GLY A 76 5.81 -3.51 2.69
C GLY A 76 7.04 -4.18 2.10
N ALA A 77 7.69 -3.53 1.12
CA ALA A 77 8.94 -3.98 0.51
C ALA A 77 10.05 -4.16 1.57
N SER A 78 10.24 -3.17 2.44
CA SER A 78 11.27 -3.22 3.48
C SER A 78 11.02 -4.34 4.49
N LYS A 79 9.79 -4.50 4.98
CA LYS A 79 9.47 -5.50 6.03
C LYS A 79 9.48 -6.93 5.50
N VAL A 80 9.09 -7.18 4.25
CA VAL A 80 9.16 -8.54 3.67
C VAL A 80 10.60 -8.96 3.37
N CYS A 81 11.48 -7.99 3.11
CA CYS A 81 12.92 -8.20 2.94
C CYS A 81 13.71 -8.15 4.26
N SER A 82 13.06 -7.85 5.39
CA SER A 82 13.73 -7.73 6.69
C SER A 82 13.98 -9.10 7.32
N THR A 83 15.09 -9.22 8.04
CA THR A 83 15.38 -10.37 8.93
C THR A 83 15.13 -10.06 10.40
N ASP A 84 14.62 -8.86 10.70
CA ASP A 84 14.36 -8.40 12.06
C ASP A 84 13.00 -8.90 12.58
N SER A 85 12.73 -8.63 13.86
CA SER A 85 11.51 -9.10 14.54
C SER A 85 10.21 -8.50 14.00
N ASP A 86 10.28 -7.42 13.23
CA ASP A 86 9.14 -6.77 12.58
C ASP A 86 8.94 -7.20 11.12
N SER A 87 9.68 -8.22 10.68
CA SER A 87 9.51 -8.83 9.36
C SER A 87 8.10 -9.40 9.19
N VAL A 88 7.63 -9.37 7.94
CA VAL A 88 6.31 -9.86 7.56
C VAL A 88 6.43 -10.98 6.54
N HIS A 89 5.43 -11.86 6.53
CA HIS A 89 5.37 -12.95 5.56
C HIS A 89 4.92 -12.44 4.19
N ILE A 90 4.11 -11.38 4.16
CA ILE A 90 3.60 -10.76 2.94
C ILE A 90 3.80 -9.24 3.05
N GLY A 91 4.57 -8.67 2.13
CA GLY A 91 4.66 -7.23 1.93
C GLY A 91 3.70 -6.80 0.82
N ASP A 92 2.57 -6.18 1.15
CA ASP A 92 1.64 -5.73 0.13
C ASP A 92 2.04 -4.37 -0.46
N MET A 93 1.88 -4.23 -1.78
CA MET A 93 2.35 -3.06 -2.53
C MET A 93 1.32 -2.66 -3.58
N SER A 94 1.18 -1.36 -3.80
CA SER A 94 0.33 -0.76 -4.84
C SER A 94 1.14 -0.11 -5.97
N ARG A 95 2.42 -0.47 -6.08
CA ARG A 95 3.37 -0.07 -7.11
C ARG A 95 4.39 -1.18 -7.33
N ASP A 96 5.16 -1.08 -8.41
CA ASP A 96 6.27 -2.01 -8.68
C ASP A 96 7.45 -1.80 -7.72
N TRP A 97 8.31 -2.82 -7.61
CA TRP A 97 9.57 -2.74 -6.87
C TRP A 97 10.46 -1.60 -7.38
N LYS A 98 11.11 -0.89 -6.46
CA LYS A 98 12.18 0.04 -6.83
C LYS A 98 13.46 -0.76 -7.05
N SER A 99 14.31 -0.30 -7.97
CA SER A 99 15.65 -0.86 -8.18
C SER A 99 16.55 -0.75 -6.95
N SER A 100 16.20 0.10 -5.98
CA SER A 100 16.88 0.23 -4.69
C SER A 100 16.34 -0.73 -3.61
N GLU A 101 15.29 -1.51 -3.88
CA GLU A 101 14.66 -2.42 -2.92
C GLU A 101 14.95 -3.88 -3.25
N ALA A 102 14.81 -4.27 -4.51
CA ALA A 102 15.05 -5.63 -4.97
C ALA A 102 15.44 -5.69 -6.45
N GLU A 103 16.15 -6.75 -6.82
CA GLU A 103 16.47 -7.08 -8.22
C GLU A 103 15.48 -8.11 -8.75
N ALA A 104 14.89 -7.83 -9.92
CA ALA A 104 13.99 -8.76 -10.61
C ALA A 104 14.78 -9.94 -11.20
N GLY A 105 14.27 -11.15 -11.00
CA GLY A 105 14.74 -12.37 -11.64
C GLY A 105 14.28 -12.48 -13.10
N GLU A 106 14.78 -13.49 -13.80
CA GLU A 106 14.50 -13.72 -15.24
C GLU A 106 13.02 -13.99 -15.53
N ASP A 107 12.25 -14.47 -14.55
CA ASP A 107 10.82 -14.78 -14.68
C ASP A 107 9.92 -13.55 -14.54
N GLY A 108 10.45 -12.41 -14.07
CA GLY A 108 9.71 -11.18 -13.82
C GLY A 108 8.80 -11.20 -12.59
N PHE A 109 8.76 -12.28 -11.83
CA PHE A 109 7.91 -12.43 -10.63
C PHE A 109 8.73 -12.72 -9.38
N THR A 110 9.95 -13.24 -9.52
CA THR A 110 10.86 -13.48 -8.41
C THR A 110 11.75 -12.26 -8.22
N PHE A 111 11.84 -11.77 -6.98
CA PHE A 111 12.64 -10.61 -6.62
C PHE A 111 13.62 -10.97 -5.51
N LYS A 112 14.90 -10.67 -5.72
CA LYS A 112 15.94 -10.83 -4.71
C LYS A 112 16.10 -9.51 -3.97
N CYS A 113 15.85 -9.52 -2.66
CA CYS A 113 16.04 -8.34 -1.82
C CYS A 113 17.50 -7.88 -1.87
N LEU A 114 17.73 -6.57 -1.91
CA LEU A 114 19.09 -6.02 -1.96
C LEU A 114 19.78 -6.00 -0.59
N ASP A 115 18.99 -5.85 0.48
CA ASP A 115 19.50 -5.71 1.85
C ASP A 115 19.52 -7.05 2.64
N SER A 116 19.11 -8.15 2.01
CA SER A 116 19.10 -9.49 2.64
C SER A 116 19.19 -10.63 1.63
N ASP A 117 19.45 -11.85 2.10
CA ASP A 117 19.44 -13.05 1.26
C ASP A 117 18.02 -13.56 0.93
N ILE A 118 16.99 -12.80 1.29
CA ILE A 118 15.59 -13.17 1.07
C ILE A 118 15.24 -13.03 -0.41
N THR A 119 14.51 -14.01 -0.91
CA THR A 119 13.89 -13.98 -2.24
C THR A 119 12.39 -14.04 -2.07
N VAL A 120 11.68 -13.12 -2.71
CA VAL A 120 10.23 -12.98 -2.63
C VAL A 120 9.59 -13.20 -3.99
N THR A 121 8.34 -13.63 -4.01
CA THR A 121 7.54 -13.77 -5.23
C THR A 121 6.46 -12.71 -5.25
N GLN A 122 6.42 -11.91 -6.31
CA GLN A 122 5.36 -10.94 -6.56
C GLN A 122 4.13 -11.65 -7.15
N LEU A 123 2.99 -11.46 -6.49
CA LEU A 123 1.69 -11.92 -6.97
C LEU A 123 0.78 -10.71 -7.19
N ILE A 124 0.30 -10.56 -8.43
CA ILE A 124 -0.67 -9.52 -8.76
C ILE A 124 -2.05 -10.03 -8.33
N VAL A 125 -2.62 -9.40 -7.30
CA VAL A 125 -3.88 -9.84 -6.68
C VAL A 125 -5.09 -9.03 -7.16
N ALA A 126 -4.87 -7.82 -7.65
CA ALA A 126 -5.91 -6.93 -8.13
C ALA A 126 -5.34 -5.90 -9.10
N ILE A 127 -6.20 -5.40 -9.98
CA ILE A 127 -5.97 -4.18 -10.74
C ILE A 127 -6.92 -3.15 -10.16
N ASP A 128 -6.38 -2.03 -9.70
CA ASP A 128 -7.18 -0.91 -9.19
C ASP A 128 -7.23 0.20 -10.24
N GLY A 129 -8.35 0.90 -10.28
CA GLY A 129 -8.59 2.02 -11.18
C GLY A 129 -8.79 3.30 -10.38
N LEU A 130 -7.92 4.29 -10.60
CA LEU A 130 -8.22 5.64 -10.17
C LEU A 130 -9.08 6.35 -11.20
N SER A 131 -10.06 7.11 -10.70
CA SER A 131 -10.91 7.96 -11.53
C SER A 131 -10.80 9.40 -11.09
N VAL A 132 -10.70 10.30 -12.07
CA VAL A 132 -10.92 11.73 -11.86
C VAL A 132 -12.41 11.97 -12.04
N VAL A 133 -13.05 12.46 -10.98
CA VAL A 133 -14.50 12.72 -10.99
C VAL A 133 -14.75 14.21 -10.97
N VAL A 134 -15.77 14.63 -11.71
CA VAL A 134 -16.19 16.03 -11.81
C VAL A 134 -17.66 16.17 -11.44
N LYS A 135 -18.05 17.37 -11.02
CA LYS A 135 -19.45 17.67 -10.69
C LYS A 135 -20.28 17.63 -11.97
N LYS A 136 -21.22 16.68 -12.05
CA LYS A 136 -22.20 16.58 -13.14
C LYS A 136 -22.91 17.91 -13.41
N GLY A 137 -22.94 18.33 -14.67
CA GLY A 137 -23.49 19.59 -15.15
C GLY A 137 -22.68 20.84 -14.77
N GLY A 138 -21.54 20.70 -14.09
CA GLY A 138 -20.62 21.81 -13.81
C GLY A 138 -19.74 22.16 -15.00
N ALA A 139 -18.94 23.23 -14.88
CA ALA A 139 -18.02 23.70 -15.93
C ALA A 139 -17.06 22.59 -16.39
N ALA A 140 -16.48 21.86 -15.44
CA ALA A 140 -15.60 20.72 -15.70
C ALA A 140 -16.26 19.61 -16.53
N ASP A 141 -17.49 19.20 -16.16
CA ASP A 141 -18.23 18.13 -16.87
C ASP A 141 -18.54 18.53 -18.31
N GLN A 142 -18.98 19.77 -18.52
CA GLN A 142 -19.27 20.30 -19.85
C GLN A 142 -18.01 20.38 -20.71
N CYS A 143 -16.95 21.00 -20.18
CA CYS A 143 -15.68 21.17 -20.88
C CYS A 143 -15.04 19.83 -21.27
N ILE A 144 -14.91 18.89 -20.33
CA ILE A 144 -14.32 17.57 -20.59
C ILE A 144 -15.14 16.78 -21.61
N THR A 145 -16.48 16.90 -21.56
CA THR A 145 -17.37 16.24 -22.53
C THR A 145 -17.19 16.82 -23.94
N GLU A 146 -17.08 18.14 -24.06
CA GLU A 146 -16.90 18.82 -25.34
C GLU A 146 -15.52 18.52 -25.95
N MET A 147 -14.47 18.50 -25.14
CA MET A 147 -13.11 18.13 -25.54
C MET A 147 -12.97 16.63 -25.87
N GLY A 148 -13.89 15.79 -25.39
CA GLY A 148 -13.81 14.33 -25.54
C GLY A 148 -12.87 13.64 -24.55
N GLY A 149 -12.51 14.31 -23.46
CA GLY A 149 -11.61 13.81 -22.41
C GLY A 149 -10.46 14.77 -22.08
N LEU A 150 -9.64 14.36 -21.12
CA LEU A 150 -8.39 15.04 -20.77
C LEU A 150 -7.20 14.17 -21.13
N SER A 151 -6.14 14.80 -21.63
CA SER A 151 -4.83 14.16 -21.78
C SER A 151 -4.08 14.09 -20.44
N MET A 152 -3.08 13.22 -20.35
CA MET A 152 -2.20 13.15 -19.17
C MET A 152 -1.44 14.47 -18.93
N ALA A 153 -1.06 15.17 -20.01
CA ALA A 153 -0.40 16.47 -19.91
C ALA A 153 -1.33 17.54 -19.31
N GLN A 154 -2.60 17.54 -19.72
CA GLN A 154 -3.62 18.43 -19.13
C GLN A 154 -3.90 18.07 -17.68
N LEU A 155 -3.96 16.78 -17.33
CA LEU A 155 -4.09 16.36 -15.93
C LEU A 155 -2.90 16.82 -15.10
N ARG A 156 -1.67 16.69 -15.60
CA ARG A 156 -0.47 17.20 -14.92
C ARG A 156 -0.57 18.71 -14.68
N TRP A 157 -0.88 19.48 -15.72
CA TRP A 157 -1.08 20.92 -15.60
C TRP A 157 -2.19 21.28 -14.59
N ILE A 158 -3.32 20.57 -14.59
CA ILE A 158 -4.42 20.83 -13.65
C ILE A 158 -4.01 20.59 -12.19
N PHE A 159 -3.28 19.51 -11.90
CA PHE A 159 -3.02 19.08 -10.52
C PHE A 159 -1.68 19.54 -9.94
N SER A 160 -0.75 20.00 -10.78
CA SER A 160 0.60 20.41 -10.36
C SER A 160 0.63 21.81 -9.73
N ASP A 161 1.44 21.96 -8.69
CA ASP A 161 1.78 23.26 -8.10
C ASP A 161 2.86 24.03 -8.87
N TRP A 162 3.45 23.41 -9.89
CA TRP A 162 4.49 24.05 -10.70
C TRP A 162 3.98 25.17 -11.56
N SER A 163 4.83 26.18 -11.76
CA SER A 163 4.55 27.21 -12.75
C SER A 163 4.55 26.61 -14.16
N GLU A 164 3.92 27.29 -15.11
CA GLU A 164 3.97 26.88 -16.51
C GLU A 164 5.39 26.90 -17.07
N GLU A 165 6.24 27.80 -16.57
CA GLU A 165 7.66 27.85 -16.93
C GLU A 165 8.38 26.57 -16.47
N ASP A 166 8.11 26.10 -15.25
CA ASP A 166 8.70 24.86 -14.72
C ASP A 166 8.18 23.63 -15.48
N LEU A 167 6.87 23.58 -15.77
CA LEU A 167 6.26 22.50 -16.55
C LEU A 167 6.84 22.47 -17.97
N ALA A 168 7.01 23.62 -18.62
CA ALA A 168 7.65 23.72 -19.93
C ALA A 168 9.13 23.33 -19.89
N ALA A 169 9.85 23.73 -18.84
CA ALA A 169 11.26 23.36 -18.64
C ALA A 169 11.45 21.85 -18.47
N ASP A 170 10.44 21.15 -17.93
CA ASP A 170 10.40 19.69 -17.81
C ASP A 170 9.82 19.00 -19.06
N GLY A 171 9.63 19.73 -20.15
CA GLY A 171 9.28 19.17 -21.46
C GLY A 171 7.78 19.06 -21.73
N LEU A 172 6.94 19.77 -20.96
CA LEU A 172 5.52 19.89 -21.27
C LEU A 172 5.31 20.95 -22.37
N GLU A 173 4.75 20.55 -23.50
CA GLU A 173 4.44 21.45 -24.62
C GLU A 173 3.20 22.31 -24.32
N MET A 174 3.40 23.44 -23.64
CA MET A 174 2.32 24.29 -23.12
C MET A 174 1.31 24.74 -24.18
N ASP A 175 1.77 25.07 -25.40
CA ASP A 175 0.90 25.44 -26.52
C ASP A 175 -0.11 24.34 -26.89
N SER A 176 0.22 23.08 -26.59
CA SER A 176 -0.69 21.95 -26.79
C SER A 176 -1.56 21.65 -25.57
N VAL A 177 -1.11 22.00 -24.37
CA VAL A 177 -1.82 21.70 -23.12
C VAL A 177 -2.89 22.74 -22.83
N THR A 178 -2.50 24.02 -22.99
CA THR A 178 -3.32 25.21 -22.73
C THR A 178 -3.29 26.16 -23.92
N PRO A 179 -3.86 25.78 -25.08
CA PRO A 179 -3.80 26.57 -26.31
C PRO A 179 -4.50 27.94 -26.20
N ASN A 180 -5.33 28.15 -25.17
CA ASN A 180 -6.11 29.36 -24.99
C ASN A 180 -5.77 30.11 -23.68
N ASN A 181 -4.61 29.80 -23.06
CA ASN A 181 -4.17 30.51 -21.87
C ASN A 181 -4.07 32.03 -22.15
N ASP A 182 -4.75 32.82 -21.33
CA ASP A 182 -4.77 34.28 -21.45
C ASP A 182 -3.64 34.99 -20.68
N GLY A 183 -2.88 34.24 -19.89
CA GLY A 183 -1.70 34.69 -19.16
C GLY A 183 -2.00 35.48 -17.89
N ASP A 184 -3.21 35.38 -17.34
CA ASP A 184 -3.58 36.06 -16.09
C ASP A 184 -3.06 35.35 -14.82
N GLY A 185 -2.57 34.12 -14.97
CA GLY A 185 -2.01 33.29 -13.90
C GLY A 185 -3.04 32.49 -13.11
N VAL A 186 -4.30 32.50 -13.52
CA VAL A 186 -5.37 31.64 -13.01
C VAL A 186 -5.47 30.43 -13.95
N ARG A 187 -5.65 29.22 -13.38
CA ARG A 187 -5.91 28.03 -14.18
C ARG A 187 -7.41 27.84 -14.35
N GLU A 188 -7.86 27.90 -15.58
CA GLU A 188 -9.27 27.94 -15.94
C GLU A 188 -9.59 26.89 -16.99
N TRP A 189 -10.88 26.51 -17.07
CA TRP A 189 -11.29 25.54 -18.09
C TRP A 189 -11.16 26.10 -19.51
N SER A 190 -11.33 27.41 -19.68
CA SER A 190 -11.10 28.16 -20.93
C SER A 190 -9.68 28.02 -21.47
N ASP A 191 -8.66 27.89 -20.60
CA ASP A 191 -7.26 27.75 -21.02
C ASP A 191 -7.03 26.50 -21.86
N LEU A 192 -7.77 25.43 -21.53
CA LEU A 192 -7.68 24.12 -22.18
C LEU A 192 -8.36 24.13 -23.55
N ASP A 193 -9.53 24.78 -23.65
CA ASP A 193 -10.28 24.92 -24.90
C ASP A 193 -11.19 26.16 -24.85
N SER A 194 -11.15 26.97 -25.91
CA SER A 194 -11.97 28.19 -26.06
C SER A 194 -13.48 27.98 -25.96
N SER A 195 -13.97 26.75 -26.14
CA SER A 195 -15.39 26.39 -25.95
C SER A 195 -15.78 26.26 -24.48
N CYS A 196 -14.80 26.05 -23.59
CA CYS A 196 -15.04 25.87 -22.18
C CYS A 196 -15.39 27.18 -21.46
N THR A 197 -16.05 27.04 -20.32
CA THR A 197 -16.42 28.19 -19.49
C THR A 197 -15.18 28.80 -18.84
N ASP A 198 -15.05 30.11 -18.99
CA ASP A 198 -14.13 30.97 -18.23
C ASP A 198 -14.43 30.88 -16.72
N SER A 199 -13.77 29.93 -16.06
CA SER A 199 -13.99 29.58 -14.67
C SER A 199 -12.80 28.84 -14.09
N GLU A 200 -12.33 29.32 -12.94
CA GLU A 200 -11.24 28.72 -12.17
C GLU A 200 -11.46 27.22 -11.87
N ILE A 201 -10.41 26.44 -12.11
CA ILE A 201 -10.37 25.01 -11.81
C ILE A 201 -10.16 24.81 -10.30
N LYS A 202 -11.19 24.29 -9.63
CA LYS A 202 -11.13 23.94 -8.20
C LYS A 202 -10.87 22.45 -8.03
N LEU A 203 -9.95 22.12 -7.15
CA LEU A 203 -9.51 20.74 -6.93
C LEU A 203 -10.09 20.19 -5.63
N TRP A 204 -10.39 18.89 -5.64
CA TRP A 204 -10.67 18.08 -4.46
C TRP A 204 -9.88 16.80 -4.58
N GLY A 205 -9.30 16.33 -3.49
CA GLY A 205 -8.45 15.16 -3.50
C GLY A 205 -8.29 14.56 -2.11
N ALA A 206 -7.68 13.38 -2.08
CA ALA A 206 -7.23 12.78 -0.84
C ALA A 206 -6.11 13.62 -0.20
N ASP A 207 -5.91 13.47 1.11
CA ASP A 207 -4.77 14.08 1.78
C ASP A 207 -3.46 13.37 1.42
N SER A 208 -2.33 13.99 1.81
CA SER A 208 -0.99 13.49 1.54
C SER A 208 -0.67 12.14 2.19
N ASP A 209 -1.49 11.69 3.14
CA ASP A 209 -1.29 10.42 3.86
C ASP A 209 -2.03 9.25 3.17
N SER A 210 -2.76 9.53 2.08
CA SER A 210 -3.49 8.54 1.30
C SER A 210 -2.65 7.88 0.21
N GLY A 211 -2.76 6.56 0.07
CA GLY A 211 -2.15 5.83 -1.04
C GLY A 211 -2.68 6.25 -2.42
N THR A 212 -3.91 6.77 -2.48
CA THR A 212 -4.47 7.37 -3.71
C THR A 212 -3.71 8.64 -4.10
N TYR A 213 -3.31 9.46 -3.12
CA TYR A 213 -2.53 10.67 -3.36
C TYR A 213 -1.13 10.33 -3.90
N GLU A 214 -0.45 9.37 -3.25
CA GLU A 214 0.87 8.90 -3.67
C GLU A 214 0.81 8.34 -5.11
N TYR A 215 -0.08 7.40 -5.38
CA TYR A 215 -0.17 6.76 -6.70
C TYR A 215 -0.57 7.76 -7.79
N PHE A 216 -1.57 8.63 -7.54
CA PHE A 216 -1.96 9.63 -8.53
C PHE A 216 -0.80 10.55 -8.87
N GLY A 217 -0.04 11.02 -7.86
CA GLY A 217 1.13 11.86 -8.08
C GLY A 217 2.23 11.14 -8.85
N GLU A 218 2.50 9.86 -8.55
CA GLU A 218 3.47 9.06 -9.30
C GLU A 218 3.11 8.93 -10.78
N GLN A 219 1.84 8.69 -11.10
CA GLN A 219 1.39 8.48 -12.48
C GLN A 219 1.20 9.79 -13.26
N VAL A 220 0.63 10.82 -12.63
CA VAL A 220 0.25 12.08 -13.30
C VAL A 220 1.43 13.03 -13.44
N PHE A 221 2.24 13.19 -12.40
CA PHE A 221 3.43 14.04 -12.46
C PHE A 221 4.58 13.36 -13.20
N CYS A 222 4.45 12.06 -13.44
CA CYS A 222 5.42 11.23 -14.13
C CYS A 222 6.87 11.57 -13.75
N LYS A 223 7.20 11.45 -12.46
CA LYS A 223 8.52 11.77 -11.87
C LYS A 223 9.71 11.05 -12.52
N LYS A 224 9.47 10.15 -13.48
CA LYS A 224 10.47 9.37 -14.23
C LYS A 224 10.25 9.36 -15.75
N CYS A 225 9.35 10.18 -16.31
CA CYS A 225 9.13 10.24 -17.77
C CYS A 225 10.35 10.80 -18.51
N PHE A 226 11.10 11.69 -17.87
CA PHE A 226 12.25 12.35 -18.47
C PHE A 226 13.52 11.81 -17.82
N ALA A 227 14.17 10.89 -18.55
CA ALA A 227 15.43 10.30 -18.14
C ALA A 227 16.51 11.38 -17.96
N ASP A 228 17.36 11.18 -16.95
CA ASP A 228 18.62 11.89 -16.68
C ASP A 228 18.57 13.23 -15.91
N ALA A 229 17.40 13.66 -15.40
CA ALA A 229 17.31 14.79 -14.46
C ALA A 229 17.05 14.31 -13.02
N ASP A 230 17.72 14.92 -12.03
CA ASP A 230 17.37 14.72 -10.63
C ASP A 230 15.90 15.13 -10.41
N PRO A 231 15.07 14.33 -9.72
CA PRO A 231 13.66 14.66 -9.55
C PRO A 231 13.54 15.95 -8.74
N VAL A 232 13.14 17.04 -9.40
CA VAL A 232 12.71 18.27 -8.74
C VAL A 232 11.38 17.97 -8.03
N SER A 233 11.19 18.49 -6.81
CA SER A 233 10.03 18.15 -5.99
C SER A 233 8.76 18.82 -6.53
N GLU A 234 8.03 18.11 -7.40
CA GLU A 234 6.65 18.43 -7.81
C GLU A 234 5.65 17.95 -6.77
N SER A 235 4.70 18.82 -6.42
CA SER A 235 3.62 18.55 -5.48
C SER A 235 2.27 18.90 -6.09
N PHE A 236 1.20 18.51 -5.38
CA PHE A 236 -0.14 18.88 -5.78
C PHE A 236 -0.41 20.36 -5.49
N ASP A 237 -1.18 21.02 -6.35
CA ASP A 237 -1.66 22.38 -6.12
C ASP A 237 -2.65 22.41 -4.95
N THR A 238 -2.10 22.60 -3.76
CA THR A 238 -2.86 22.71 -2.52
C THR A 238 -3.55 24.07 -2.36
N ALA A 239 -3.19 25.07 -3.17
CA ALA A 239 -3.82 26.39 -3.14
C ALA A 239 -5.22 26.34 -3.77
N ARG A 240 -5.39 25.57 -4.85
CA ARG A 240 -6.70 25.30 -5.48
C ARG A 240 -7.46 24.13 -4.83
N ALA A 241 -6.80 23.35 -3.96
CA ALA A 241 -7.40 22.20 -3.31
C ALA A 241 -8.33 22.59 -2.15
N THR A 242 -9.60 22.17 -2.23
CA THR A 242 -10.56 22.25 -1.14
C THR A 242 -10.64 20.88 -0.44
N ARG A 243 -10.42 20.83 0.88
CA ARG A 243 -10.46 19.56 1.64
C ARG A 243 -11.89 19.05 1.76
N THR A 244 -12.23 17.93 1.11
CA THR A 244 -13.40 17.08 1.43
C THR A 244 -13.21 15.68 0.82
N LEU A 245 -13.52 14.67 1.62
CA LEU A 245 -13.46 13.21 1.42
C LEU A 245 -13.59 12.73 -0.05
N LEU A 246 -12.48 12.27 -0.65
CA LEU A 246 -12.55 11.47 -1.87
C LEU A 246 -12.97 10.04 -1.50
N THR A 247 -14.17 9.64 -1.92
CA THR A 247 -14.66 8.26 -1.78
C THR A 247 -14.12 7.45 -2.95
N ILE A 248 -13.30 6.44 -2.66
CA ILE A 248 -12.93 5.41 -3.64
C ILE A 248 -14.21 4.68 -4.07
N ILE A 249 -14.65 4.87 -5.31
CA ILE A 249 -15.61 3.95 -5.93
C ILE A 249 -14.80 2.71 -6.32
N LYS A 250 -14.70 1.77 -5.39
CA LYS A 250 -14.12 0.46 -5.66
C LYS A 250 -15.09 -0.28 -6.60
N SER A 251 -14.82 -0.26 -7.89
CA SER A 251 -15.48 -1.17 -8.83
C SER A 251 -14.91 -2.57 -8.57
N LEU A 252 -15.51 -3.27 -7.60
CA LEU A 252 -15.38 -4.73 -7.52
C LEU A 252 -16.19 -5.31 -8.68
N THR A 253 -15.58 -5.41 -9.85
CA THR A 253 -16.14 -6.20 -10.95
C THR A 253 -15.54 -7.60 -10.92
N GLU A 254 -16.44 -8.52 -10.54
CA GLU A 254 -16.57 -9.97 -10.80
C GLU A 254 -15.36 -10.78 -11.28
#